data_AF-K2R1W7-F1
#
_entry.id   AF-K2R1W7-F1
#
_cell.length_a   1.000
_cell.length_b   1.000
_cell.length_c   1.000
_cell.angle_alpha   90.00
_cell.angle_beta   90.00
_cell.angle_gamma   90.00
#
_symmetry.space_group_name_H-M   'P 1'
#
loop_
_entity.id
_entity.type
_entity.pdbx_description
1 polymer ?
#
loop_
_entity_poly.entity_id
_entity_poly.type
_entity_poly.pdbx_seq_one_letter_code
_entity_poly.pdbx_strand_id
1 'polypeptide(L)' 'MTCQVSISAGDNGKISPEGEIIVEKSSHVYLHAKPEPGYQVQMWSVNGNQLYGGTKEFRVTAEGDNLEVHVTFSKI' A
#
# COMPACT_ATOMS: atom_id res chain seq x y z
N MET A 1 -0.47 -19.79 -10.25
CA MET A 1 0.05 -19.55 -8.89
C MET A 1 -0.32 -18.12 -8.52
N THR A 2 -1.14 -17.93 -7.49
CA THR A 2 -1.65 -16.61 -7.10
C THR A 2 -0.99 -16.12 -5.82
N CYS A 3 -1.07 -14.81 -5.58
CA CYS A 3 -0.64 -14.14 -4.37
C CYS A 3 -1.80 -13.27 -3.87
N GLN A 4 -2.13 -13.38 -2.59
CA GLN A 4 -3.12 -12.53 -1.94
C GLN A 4 -2.43 -11.26 -1.43
N VAL A 5 -2.91 -10.10 -1.86
CA VAL A 5 -2.39 -8.80 -1.46
C VAL A 5 -3.44 -8.07 -0.64
N SER A 6 -3.19 -7.90 0.66
CA SER A 6 -4.08 -7.20 1.59
C SER A 6 -3.61 -5.76 1.73
N ILE A 7 -4.46 -4.81 1.30
CA ILE A 7 -4.11 -3.40 1.19
C ILE A 7 -4.92 -2.60 2.20
N SER A 8 -4.24 -1.82 3.03
CA SER A 8 -4.87 -0.99 4.05
C SER A 8 -4.25 0.41 4.11
N ALA A 9 -5.08 1.37 4.50
CA ALA A 9 -4.69 2.75 4.76
C ALA A 9 -4.93 3.09 6.23
N GLY A 10 -4.03 3.85 6.82
CA GLY A 10 -4.23 4.49 8.11
C GLY A 10 -5.17 5.69 8.02
N ASP A 11 -5.47 6.28 9.18
CA ASP A 11 -6.37 7.43 9.29
C ASP A 11 -5.88 8.66 8.50
N ASN A 12 -6.81 9.54 8.13
CA ASN A 12 -6.55 10.81 7.44
C ASN A 12 -6.00 10.67 6.00
N GLY A 13 -6.29 9.54 5.37
CA GLY A 13 -6.08 9.33 3.94
C GLY A 13 -6.79 8.08 3.45
N LYS A 14 -6.74 7.86 2.14
CA LYS A 14 -7.31 6.70 1.48
C LYS A 14 -6.29 6.04 0.56
N ILE A 15 -6.48 4.78 0.24
CA ILE A 15 -5.66 4.05 -0.73
C ILE A 15 -6.57 3.42 -1.78
N SER A 16 -6.09 3.30 -3.01
CA SER A 16 -6.79 2.65 -4.10
C SER A 16 -5.83 1.77 -4.89
N PRO A 17 -6.14 0.48 -5.10
CA PRO A 17 -7.23 -0.28 -4.44
C PRO A 17 -7.05 -0.40 -2.91
N GLU A 18 -8.15 -0.60 -2.18
CA GLU A 18 -8.16 -0.96 -0.76
C GLU A 18 -8.83 -2.32 -0.57
N GLY A 19 -8.45 -3.04 0.49
CA GLY A 19 -8.93 -4.39 0.77
C GLY A 19 -8.03 -5.48 0.21
N GLU A 20 -8.57 -6.69 0.11
CA GLU A 20 -7.82 -7.87 -0.33
C GLU A 20 -8.04 -8.13 -1.82
N ILE A 21 -6.94 -8.22 -2.57
CA ILE A 21 -6.96 -8.57 -3.99
C ILE A 21 -6.12 -9.82 -4.23
N ILE A 22 -6.51 -10.62 -5.22
CA ILE A 22 -5.75 -11.80 -5.62
C ILE A 22 -5.18 -11.52 -7.00
N VAL A 23 -3.86 -11.62 -7.13
CA VAL A 23 -3.14 -11.39 -8.38
C VAL A 23 -2.24 -12.59 -8.69
N GLU A 24 -1.77 -12.71 -9.93
CA GLU A 24 -0.80 -13.74 -10.27
C GLU A 24 0.57 -13.43 -9.66
N LYS A 25 1.31 -14.45 -9.24
CA LYS A 25 2.68 -14.26 -8.73
C LYS A 25 3.54 -13.53 -9.77
N SER A 26 4.42 -12.66 -9.29
CA SER A 26 5.27 -11.77 -10.11
C SER A 26 4.50 -10.68 -10.87
N SER A 27 3.20 -10.52 -10.65
CA SER A 27 2.46 -9.34 -11.13
C SER A 27 2.82 -8.10 -10.33
N HIS A 28 2.67 -6.93 -10.96
CA HIS A 28 2.83 -5.65 -10.30
C HIS A 28 1.49 -5.07 -9.90
N VAL A 29 1.35 -4.74 -8.62
CA VAL A 29 0.19 -4.04 -8.08
C VAL A 29 0.56 -2.57 -7.91
N TYR A 30 -0.26 -1.70 -8.49
CA TYR A 30 -0.13 -0.26 -8.41
C TYR A 30 -1.08 0.29 -7.36
N LEU A 31 -0.52 1.00 -6.39
CA LEU A 31 -1.23 1.54 -5.24
C LEU A 31 -1.16 3.05 -5.26
N HIS A 32 -2.32 3.70 -5.12
CA HIS A 32 -2.45 5.14 -5.10
C HIS A 32 -3.00 5.60 -3.75
N ALA A 33 -2.15 6.25 -2.96
CA ALA A 33 -2.54 6.92 -1.72
C ALA A 33 -3.04 8.35 -2.01
N LYS A 34 -4.19 8.66 -1.44
CA LYS A 34 -4.84 9.97 -1.46
C LYS A 34 -4.90 10.50 -0.03
N PRO A 35 -3.88 11.24 0.44
CA PRO A 35 -3.94 11.91 1.73
C PRO A 35 -5.06 12.97 1.74
N GLU A 36 -5.67 13.17 2.90
CA GLU A 36 -6.63 14.26 3.09
C GLU A 36 -5.95 15.65 3.11
N PRO A 37 -6.69 16.75 2.91
CA PRO A 37 -6.14 18.10 2.96
C PRO A 37 -5.42 18.37 4.29
N GLY A 38 -4.17 18.82 4.22
CA GLY A 38 -3.32 19.04 5.39
C GLY A 38 -2.53 17.81 5.86
N TYR A 39 -2.63 16.68 5.14
CA TYR A 39 -1.85 15.47 5.38
C TYR A 39 -0.98 15.11 4.17
N GLN A 40 0.09 14.37 4.44
CA GLN A 40 0.99 13.78 3.45
C GLN A 40 1.20 12.30 3.79
N VAL A 41 1.63 11.52 2.79
CA VAL A 41 2.01 10.13 3.02
C VAL A 41 3.23 10.10 3.92
N GLN A 42 3.08 9.50 5.10
CA GLN A 42 4.16 9.33 6.04
C GLN A 42 5.05 8.18 5.58
N MET A 43 4.49 6.98 5.47
CA MET A 43 5.26 5.77 5.21
C MET A 43 4.41 4.63 4.64
N TRP A 44 5.02 3.86 3.77
CA TRP A 44 4.54 2.59 3.24
C TRP A 44 5.26 1.44 3.93
N SER A 45 4.49 0.41 4.30
CA SER A 45 4.98 -0.81 4.92
C SER A 45 4.49 -2.01 4.12
N VAL A 46 5.38 -2.98 3.89
CA VAL A 46 5.05 -4.26 3.23
C VAL A 46 5.44 -5.42 4.14
N ASN A 47 4.48 -6.28 4.49
CA ASN A 47 4.66 -7.39 5.44
C ASN A 47 5.31 -6.92 6.76
N GLY A 48 4.88 -5.76 7.27
CA GLY A 48 5.44 -5.13 8.47
C GLY A 48 6.79 -4.42 8.26
N ASN A 49 7.44 -4.54 7.11
CA ASN A 49 8.68 -3.84 6.80
C ASN A 49 8.40 -2.47 6.20
N GLN A 50 8.85 -1.42 6.88
CA GLN A 50 8.79 -0.05 6.37
C GLN A 50 9.74 0.11 5.18
N LEU A 51 9.21 0.54 4.03
CA LEU A 51 9.98 0.63 2.79
C LEU A 51 10.26 2.07 2.38
N TYR A 52 9.21 2.90 2.26
CA TYR A 52 9.33 4.20 1.63
C TYR A 52 8.31 5.20 2.16
N GLY A 53 8.69 6.47 2.33
CA GLY A 53 7.80 7.54 2.80
C GLY A 53 7.64 8.66 1.78
N GLY A 54 6.55 9.43 1.87
CA GLY A 54 6.39 10.68 1.11
C GLY A 54 5.85 10.57 -0.32
N THR A 55 5.70 9.36 -0.88
CA THR A 55 5.10 9.18 -2.23
C THR A 55 3.62 8.82 -2.16
N LYS A 56 2.82 9.38 -3.06
CA LYS A 56 1.40 9.02 -3.26
C LYS A 56 1.25 7.75 -4.10
N GLU A 57 2.29 7.33 -4.80
CA GLU A 57 2.26 6.18 -5.70
C GLU A 57 3.25 5.15 -5.22
N PHE A 58 2.79 3.92 -5.05
CA PHE A 58 3.60 2.81 -4.59
C PHE A 58 3.37 1.60 -5.49
N ARG A 59 4.45 0.95 -5.91
CA ARG A 59 4.39 -0.27 -6.72
C ARG A 59 4.93 -1.41 -5.90
N VAL A 60 4.12 -2.46 -5.75
CA VAL A 60 4.55 -3.70 -5.10
C VAL A 60 4.50 -4.85 -6.08
N THR A 61 5.47 -5.75 -6.00
CA THR A 61 5.47 -6.99 -6.76
C THR A 61 4.87 -8.08 -5.89
N ALA A 62 3.90 -8.81 -6.42
CA ALA A 62 3.23 -9.90 -5.73
C ALA A 62 4.15 -11.12 -5.67
N GLU A 63 5.07 -11.12 -4.71
CA GLU A 63 6.02 -12.20 -4.45
C GLU A 63 5.56 -13.02 -3.24
N GLY A 64 5.67 -14.35 -3.35
CA GLY A 64 5.19 -15.27 -2.30
C GLY A 64 3.70 -15.59 -2.44
N ASP A 65 3.11 -16.06 -1.34
CA ASP A 65 1.70 -16.47 -1.28
C ASP A 65 0.80 -15.36 -0.73
N ASN A 66 1.28 -14.58 0.25
CA ASN A 66 0.56 -13.46 0.85
C ASN A 66 1.47 -12.22 0.99
N LEU A 67 0.87 -11.05 0.82
CA LEU A 67 1.54 -9.77 0.93
C LEU A 67 0.61 -8.74 1.58
N GLU A 68 1.03 -8.16 2.70
CA GLU A 68 0.30 -7.06 3.34
C GLU A 68 0.94 -5.73 2.98
N VAL A 69 0.16 -4.78 2.47
CA VAL A 69 0.58 -3.40 2.26
C VAL A 69 -0.21 -2.47 3.17
N HIS A 70 0.52 -1.62 3.89
CA HIS A 70 -0.07 -0.61 4.75
C HIS A 70 0.54 0.76 4.46
N VAL A 71 -0.29 1.80 4.34
CA VAL A 71 0.16 3.19 4.21
C VAL A 71 -0.31 4.03 5.39
N THR A 72 0.56 4.85 5.96
CA THR A 72 0.21 5.82 7.01
C THR A 72 0.32 7.26 6.52
N PHE A 73 -0.42 8.16 7.18
CA PHE A 73 -0.46 9.57 6.85
C PHE A 73 -0.06 10.43 8.05
N SER A 74 0.70 11.48 7.79
CA SER A 74 1.11 12.47 8.79
C SER A 74 0.65 13.86 8.38
N LYS A 75 0.31 14.68 9.36
CA LYS A 75 0.00 16.08 9.13
C LYS A 75 1.23 16.81 8.56
N ILE A 76 0.99 17.71 7.60
CA ILE A 76 2.03 18.57 7.00
C ILE A 76 2.46 19.64 8.01
#